data_AF-A0A2H1W4X3-F1
#
_entry.id   AF-A0A2H1W4X3-F1
#
_cell.length_a   1.000
_cell.length_b   1.000
_cell.length_c   1.000
_cell.angle_alpha   90.00
_cell.angle_beta   90.00
_cell.angle_gamma   90.00
#
_symmetry.space_group_name_H-M   'P 1'
#
loop_
_entity.id
_entity.type
_entity.pdbx_description
1 polymer ?
#
loop_
_entity_poly.entity_id
_entity_poly.type
_entity_poly.pdbx_seq_one_letter_code
_entity_poly.pdbx_strand_id
1 'polypeptide(L)'
;MDTLKFYFVTWNVATKNPGQDLNALLDFPSQFNKNKPLPDFFVIGLQEVKSQPQNLVMDSLFTDAWTSSFNKILCRQGFIIAKSTRLQGILLLVYTQLKHVTHLRDIEAQYTKTGLGGMW
;
A
#
# COMPACT_ATOMS: atom_id res chain seq x y z
N MET A 1 -7.14 12.97 -24.37
CA MET A 1 -6.62 12.96 -22.99
C MET A 1 -6.29 11.52 -22.64
N ASP A 2 -5.06 11.25 -22.24
CA ASP A 2 -4.70 9.93 -21.74
C ASP A 2 -5.43 9.68 -20.42
N THR A 3 -6.03 8.51 -20.28
CA THR A 3 -6.79 8.13 -19.07
C THR A 3 -5.89 7.31 -18.16
N LEU A 4 -5.59 7.82 -16.97
CA LEU A 4 -4.89 7.07 -15.93
C LEU A 4 -5.86 6.18 -15.17
N LYS A 5 -5.45 4.94 -14.88
CA LYS A 5 -6.26 3.96 -14.15
C LYS A 5 -5.71 3.76 -12.74
N PHE A 6 -6.58 3.90 -11.75
CA PHE A 6 -6.27 3.69 -10.35
C PHE A 6 -7.04 2.47 -9.82
N TYR A 7 -6.36 1.62 -9.06
CA TYR A 7 -6.98 0.49 -8.38
C TYR A 7 -6.84 0.67 -6.87
N PHE A 8 -7.98 0.66 -6.17
CA PHE A 8 -8.04 0.90 -4.73
C PHE A 8 -8.35 -0.38 -3.97
N VAL A 9 -7.60 -0.61 -2.90
CA VAL A 9 -7.81 -1.69 -1.94
C VAL A 9 -7.99 -1.08 -0.56
N THR A 10 -9.00 -1.53 0.16
CA THR A 10 -9.10 -1.31 1.60
C THR A 10 -9.25 -2.63 2.31
N TRP A 11 -8.50 -2.86 3.39
CA TRP A 11 -8.63 -4.10 4.14
C TRP A 11 -8.23 -3.95 5.62
N ASN A 12 -9.17 -4.27 6.51
CA ASN A 12 -8.88 -4.48 7.91
C ASN A 12 -8.23 -5.86 8.10
N VAL A 13 -6.95 -5.88 8.49
CA VAL A 13 -6.13 -7.10 8.60
C VAL A 13 -6.18 -7.73 9.99
N ALA A 14 -6.96 -7.18 10.91
CA ALA A 14 -7.21 -7.70 12.26
C ALA A 14 -5.92 -8.11 13.00
N THR A 15 -4.88 -7.28 12.92
CA THR A 15 -3.53 -7.48 13.50
C THR A 15 -2.75 -8.68 12.99
N LYS A 16 -3.25 -9.36 11.95
CA LYS A 16 -2.59 -10.51 11.34
C LYS A 16 -1.44 -10.07 10.43
N ASN A 17 -0.43 -10.92 10.35
CA ASN A 17 0.64 -10.79 9.36
C ASN A 17 0.14 -11.31 7.99
N PRO A 18 0.74 -10.85 6.88
CA PRO A 18 0.43 -11.40 5.56
C PRO A 18 0.85 -12.87 5.49
N GLY A 19 -0.12 -13.76 5.29
CA GLY A 19 0.11 -15.19 5.07
C GLY A 19 -0.70 -15.79 3.92
N GLN A 20 -1.61 -15.02 3.34
CA GLN A 20 -2.44 -15.44 2.21
C GLN A 20 -1.87 -14.94 0.88
N ASP A 21 -2.32 -15.55 -0.21
CA ASP A 21 -2.02 -15.04 -1.55
C ASP A 21 -2.74 -13.71 -1.79
N LEU A 22 -1.98 -12.66 -2.13
CA LEU A 22 -2.50 -11.32 -2.38
C LEU A 22 -2.80 -11.06 -3.86
N ASN A 23 -2.50 -12.01 -4.76
CA ASN A 23 -2.73 -11.81 -6.20
C ASN A 23 -4.22 -11.60 -6.53
N ALA A 24 -5.11 -12.31 -5.83
CA ALA A 24 -6.56 -12.13 -5.97
C ALA A 24 -7.02 -10.75 -5.47
N LEU A 25 -6.44 -10.25 -4.38
CA LEU A 25 -6.74 -8.92 -3.82
C LEU A 25 -6.34 -7.80 -4.79
N LEU A 26 -5.21 -7.98 -5.46
CA LEU A 26 -4.67 -7.06 -6.47
C LEU A 26 -5.28 -7.25 -7.85
N ASP A 27 -6.19 -8.23 -8.00
CA ASP A 27 -6.95 -8.49 -9.23
C ASP A 27 -6.04 -8.60 -10.47
N PHE A 28 -4.94 -9.35 -10.30
CA PHE A 28 -4.00 -9.63 -11.38
C PHE A 28 -4.61 -10.49 -12.49
N PRO A 29 -4.09 -10.38 -13.74
CA PRO A 29 -4.52 -11.24 -14.84
C PRO A 29 -4.48 -12.71 -14.45
N SER A 30 -5.63 -13.37 -14.55
CA SER A 30 -5.78 -14.79 -14.25
C SER A 30 -5.92 -15.59 -15.54
N GLN A 31 -6.02 -16.91 -15.42
CA GLN A 31 -6.30 -17.79 -16.56
C GLN A 31 -7.59 -17.41 -17.33
N PHE A 32 -8.53 -16.74 -16.66
CA PHE A 32 -9.80 -16.29 -17.24
C PHE A 32 -9.74 -14.88 -17.84
N ASN A 33 -8.66 -14.11 -17.62
CA ASN A 33 -8.53 -12.75 -18.14
C ASN A 33 -7.07 -12.34 -18.38
N LYS A 34 -6.36 -13.11 -19.22
CA LYS A 34 -4.90 -13.00 -19.45
C LYS A 34 -4.46 -11.65 -20.02
N ASN A 35 -5.32 -10.98 -20.79
CA ASN A 35 -4.99 -9.72 -21.48
C ASN A 35 -5.44 -8.49 -20.69
N LYS A 36 -5.83 -8.66 -19.43
CA LYS A 36 -6.28 -7.54 -18.60
C LYS A 36 -5.12 -6.56 -18.38
N PRO A 37 -5.25 -5.29 -18.77
CA PRO A 37 -4.21 -4.30 -18.52
C PRO A 37 -4.12 -4.02 -17.02
N LEU A 38 -2.89 -3.90 -16.51
CA LEU A 38 -2.65 -3.44 -15.14
C LEU A 38 -3.01 -1.95 -14.99
N PRO A 39 -3.45 -1.51 -13.79
CA PRO A 39 -3.67 -0.10 -13.52
C PRO A 39 -2.35 0.67 -13.56
N ASP A 40 -2.42 1.99 -13.68
CA ASP A 40 -1.25 2.86 -13.60
C ASP A 40 -0.81 3.05 -12.14
N PHE A 41 -1.77 3.01 -11.21
CA PHE A 41 -1.55 3.14 -9.78
C PHE A 41 -2.31 2.07 -8.98
N PHE A 42 -1.67 1.54 -7.94
CA PHE A 42 -2.33 0.79 -6.88
C PHE A 42 -2.32 1.63 -5.60
N VAL A 43 -3.49 1.80 -4.99
CA VAL A 43 -3.67 2.51 -3.71
C VAL A 43 -4.21 1.51 -2.70
N ILE A 44 -3.41 1.19 -1.69
CA ILE A 44 -3.70 0.13 -0.72
C ILE A 44 -3.78 0.75 0.67
N GLY A 45 -4.96 0.75 1.25
CA GLY A 45 -5.23 1.14 2.63
C GLY A 45 -5.46 -0.08 3.51
N LEU A 46 -4.70 -0.23 4.58
CA LEU A 46 -4.91 -1.29 5.57
C LEU A 46 -5.27 -0.69 6.93
N GLN A 47 -6.15 -1.38 7.67
CA GLN A 47 -6.52 -1.04 9.04
C GLN A 47 -6.18 -2.20 9.99
N GLU A 48 -6.05 -1.89 11.29
CA GLU A 48 -5.60 -2.82 12.32
C GLU A 48 -4.31 -3.56 11.97
N VAL A 49 -3.40 -2.92 11.23
CA VAL A 49 -2.05 -3.45 11.03
C VAL A 49 -1.36 -3.53 12.38
N LYS A 50 -0.73 -4.67 12.68
CA LYS A 50 0.02 -4.84 13.93
C LYS A 50 1.01 -3.69 14.12
N SER A 51 0.89 -2.96 15.22
CA SER A 51 1.79 -1.89 15.66
C SER A 51 2.31 -2.25 17.04
N GLN A 52 3.61 -2.58 17.16
CA GLN A 52 4.21 -2.87 18.46
C GLN A 52 4.78 -1.57 19.04
N PRO A 53 4.27 -1.05 20.18
CA PRO A 53 4.71 0.24 20.72
C PRO A 53 6.19 0.30 21.11
N GLN A 54 6.79 -0.86 21.38
CA GLN A 54 8.17 -1.00 21.85
C GLN A 54 9.20 -0.65 20.75
N ASN A 55 8.79 -0.59 19.48
CA ASN A 55 9.67 -0.48 18.32
C ASN A 55 9.45 0.80 17.49
N LEU A 56 8.88 1.88 18.01
CA LEU A 56 8.62 3.09 17.21
C LEU A 56 9.86 3.63 16.46
N VAL A 57 11.05 3.53 17.06
CA VAL A 57 12.32 3.93 16.43
C VAL A 57 12.77 2.91 15.37
N MET A 58 12.55 1.62 15.61
CA MET A 58 12.91 0.54 14.69
C MET A 58 11.93 0.42 13.51
N ASP A 59 10.64 0.68 13.73
CA ASP A 59 9.60 0.69 12.69
C ASP A 59 9.79 1.84 11.69
N SER A 60 10.54 2.90 12.06
CA SER A 60 11.02 3.91 11.11
C SER A 60 12.18 3.42 10.24
N LEU A 61 12.89 2.37 10.67
CA LEU A 61 14.06 1.81 10.00
C LEU A 61 13.74 0.52 9.23
N PHE A 62 12.70 -0.23 9.63
CA PHE A 62 12.29 -1.48 9.00
C PHE A 62 10.99 -1.34 8.22
N THR A 63 10.98 -1.90 7.01
CA THR A 63 9.77 -2.01 6.20
C THR A 63 8.82 -3.02 6.88
N ASP A 64 7.58 -2.63 7.15
CA ASP A 64 6.62 -3.53 7.79
C ASP A 64 6.30 -4.75 6.90
N ALA A 65 5.82 -5.83 7.53
CA ALA A 65 5.58 -7.10 6.85
C ALA A 65 4.59 -6.99 5.69
N TRP A 66 3.56 -6.14 5.82
CA TRP A 66 2.57 -5.92 4.76
C TRP A 66 3.19 -5.19 3.57
N THR A 67 3.90 -4.09 3.80
CA THR A 67 4.65 -3.38 2.75
C THR A 67 5.64 -4.32 2.06
N SER A 68 6.36 -5.14 2.82
CA SER A 68 7.30 -6.13 2.27
C SER A 68 6.61 -7.16 1.37
N SER A 69 5.43 -7.64 1.75
CA SER A 69 4.65 -8.59 0.96
C SER A 69 4.11 -7.98 -0.33
N PHE A 70 3.60 -6.75 -0.28
CA PHE A 70 3.19 -6.04 -1.50
C PHE A 70 4.38 -5.73 -2.41
N ASN A 71 5.52 -5.31 -1.87
CA ASN A 71 6.75 -5.07 -2.65
C ASN A 71 7.20 -6.33 -3.41
N LYS A 72 7.16 -7.51 -2.77
CA LYS A 72 7.55 -8.77 -3.44
C LYS A 72 6.71 -9.06 -4.69
N ILE A 73 5.47 -8.60 -4.74
CA ILE A 73 4.56 -8.82 -5.86
C ILE A 73 4.66 -7.66 -6.86
N LEU A 74 4.38 -6.43 -6.40
CA LEU A 74 4.23 -5.26 -7.26
C LEU A 74 5.55 -4.81 -7.90
N CYS A 75 6.69 -4.90 -7.21
CA CYS A 75 7.98 -4.53 -7.80
C CYS A 75 8.37 -5.46 -8.96
N ARG A 76 8.01 -6.74 -8.90
CA ARG A 76 8.23 -7.68 -10.02
C ARG A 76 7.38 -7.34 -11.25
N GLN A 77 6.28 -6.61 -11.06
CA GLN A 77 5.39 -6.15 -12.11
C GLN A 77 5.74 -4.74 -12.61
N GLY A 78 6.89 -4.19 -12.21
CA GLY A 78 7.36 -2.87 -12.65
C GLY A 78 6.72 -1.68 -11.92
N PHE A 79 6.09 -1.93 -10.77
CA PHE A 79 5.60 -0.87 -9.90
C PHE A 79 6.63 -0.47 -8.85
N ILE A 80 6.63 0.80 -8.47
CA ILE A 80 7.42 1.32 -7.35
C ILE A 80 6.52 2.06 -6.37
N ILE A 81 6.94 2.19 -5.11
CA ILE A 81 6.22 3.01 -4.13
C ILE A 81 6.38 4.49 -4.51
N ALA A 82 5.27 5.16 -4.80
CA ALA A 82 5.19 6.61 -4.92
C ALA A 82 5.04 7.29 -3.55
N LYS A 83 4.28 6.67 -2.63
CA LYS A 83 4.09 7.18 -1.26
C LYS A 83 3.78 6.04 -0.30
N SER A 84 4.31 6.12 0.92
CA SER A 84 3.91 5.30 2.06
C SER A 84 3.62 6.21 3.24
N THR A 85 2.50 6.00 3.93
CA THR A 85 2.11 6.75 5.12
C THR A 85 1.53 5.80 6.14
N ARG A 86 1.94 5.92 7.40
CA ARG A 86 1.46 5.08 8.49
C ARG A 86 1.00 5.91 9.66
N LEU A 87 -0.14 5.55 10.24
CA LEU A 87 -0.63 6.06 11.52
C LEU A 87 -1.06 4.88 12.39
N GLN A 88 -0.22 4.47 13.34
CA GLN A 88 -0.43 3.30 14.19
C GLN A 88 -0.77 2.02 13.40
N GLY A 89 -2.01 1.54 13.51
CA GLY A 89 -2.54 0.39 12.79
C GLY A 89 -3.11 0.71 11.41
N ILE A 90 -3.00 1.96 10.95
CA ILE A 90 -3.42 2.37 9.61
C ILE A 90 -2.18 2.51 8.73
N LEU A 91 -2.21 1.86 7.56
CA LEU A 91 -1.14 1.92 6.56
C LEU A 91 -1.73 2.30 5.20
N LEU A 92 -1.15 3.29 4.54
CA LEU A 92 -1.48 3.69 3.18
C LEU A 92 -0.25 3.54 2.30
N LEU A 93 -0.36 2.72 1.26
CA LEU A 93 0.66 2.51 0.23
C LEU A 93 0.13 2.94 -1.12
N VAL A 94 0.88 3.79 -1.82
CA VAL A 94 0.60 4.19 -3.20
C VAL A 94 1.74 3.70 -4.06
N TYR A 95 1.43 2.80 -4.99
CA TYR A 95 2.35 2.32 -6.00
C TYR A 95 2.02 2.92 -7.36
N THR A 96 3.05 3.16 -8.18
CA THR A 96 2.94 3.63 -9.55
C THR A 96 3.79 2.77 -10.49
N GLN A 97 3.40 2.65 -11.76
CA GLN A 97 4.31 2.13 -12.78
C GLN A 97 5.53 3.03 -12.94
N LEU A 98 6.70 2.43 -13.20
CA LEU A 98 7.97 3.15 -13.36
C LEU A 98 7.92 4.27 -14.42
N LYS A 99 7.15 4.08 -15.51
CA LYS A 99 6.99 5.05 -16.59
C LYS A 99 6.39 6.40 -16.17
N HIS A 100 5.66 6.43 -15.04
CA HIS A 100 4.99 7.64 -14.55
C HIS A 100 5.83 8.45 -13.57
N VAL A 101 6.95 7.91 -13.09
CA VAL A 101 7.74 8.48 -12.00
C VAL A 101 8.26 9.88 -12.31
N THR A 102 8.70 10.10 -13.55
CA THR A 102 9.20 11.41 -14.01
C THR A 102 8.12 12.49 -14.05
N HIS A 103 6.84 12.12 -13.97
CA HIS A 103 5.70 13.04 -13.97
C HIS A 103 5.17 13.35 -12.56
N LEU A 104 5.60 12.60 -11.53
CA LEU A 104 5.14 12.84 -10.17
C LEU A 104 5.76 14.11 -9.59
N ARG A 105 4.93 15.02 -9.09
CA ARG A 105 5.31 16.27 -8.43
C ARG A 105 4.45 16.46 -7.18
N ASP A 106 4.94 17.25 -6.23
CA ASP A 106 4.17 17.74 -5.07
C ASP A 106 3.44 16.62 -4.28
N ILE A 107 4.13 15.49 -4.03
CA ILE A 107 3.56 14.34 -3.33
C ILE A 107 3.49 14.60 -1.82
N GLU A 108 2.32 15.04 -1.36
CA GLU A 108 2.04 15.26 0.05
C GLU A 108 1.24 14.11 0.68
N ALA A 109 1.38 13.96 2.01
CA ALA A 109 0.48 13.14 2.78
C ALA A 109 0.22 13.81 4.13
N GLN A 110 -1.02 13.72 4.58
CA GLN A 110 -1.46 14.19 5.89
C GLN A 110 -2.18 13.05 6.60
N TYR A 111 -2.12 13.06 7.92
CA TYR A 111 -2.85 12.12 8.75
C TYR A 111 -3.54 12.91 9.87
N THR A 112 -4.72 12.46 10.27
CA THR A 112 -5.49 13.07 11.36
C THR A 112 -5.72 12.02 12.44
N LYS A 113 -5.28 12.32 13.65
CA LYS A 113 -5.57 11.52 14.85
C LYS A 113 -6.93 11.94 15.37
N THR A 114 -7.82 10.97 15.59
CA THR A 114 -9.22 11.21 15.99
C THR A 114 -9.48 10.92 17.48
N GLY A 115 -8.42 10.65 18.23
CA GLY A 115 -8.49 10.34 19.66
C GLY A 115 -8.93 11.51 20.54
N LEU A 116 -9.55 11.21 21.69
CA LEU A 116 -10.00 12.19 22.68
C LEU A 116 -8.99 12.31 23.83
N GLY A 117 -8.73 13.53 24.30
CA GLY A 117 -7.90 13.74 25.50
C GLY A 117 -6.42 13.36 25.32
N GLY A 118 -5.91 13.35 24.09
CA GLY A 118 -4.52 12.96 23.79
C GLY A 118 -4.30 11.45 23.72
N MET A 119 -5.34 10.63 23.88
CA MET A 119 -5.28 9.19 23.64
C MET A 119 -5.74 8.90 22.22
N TRP A 120 -4.86 8.32 21.40
CA TRP A 120 -5.17 7.83 20.06
C TRP A 120 -4.42 6.54 19.82
#